data_AF-A0A2T7BGQ7-F1
#
_entry.id   AF-A0A2T7BGQ7-F1
#
_cell.length_a   1.000
_cell.length_b   1.000
_cell.length_c   1.000
_cell.angle_alpha   90.00
_cell.angle_beta   90.00
_cell.angle_gamma   90.00
#
_symmetry.space_group_name_H-M   'P 1'
#
loop_
_entity.id
_entity.type
_entity.pdbx_description
1 polymer ?
#
loop_
_entity_poly.entity_id
_entity_poly.type
_entity_poly.pdbx_seq_one_letter_code
_entity_poly.pdbx_strand_id
1 'polypeptide(L)'
;MILFVLICVACFFTTGRHEMNLLTQQSRQYEKMGYYREEVTHHFDDALVKFNALTQYVNADAQELSNQALLINGIQADNNKVRGLLDERRADPNLAPTASQEFYEKMTRNVIILASIKDSLSQTRYQSASLREQLDACSRTSQKAINDLNRLH
;
A
#
# COMPACT_ATOMS: atom_id res chain seq x y z
N MET A 1 2.82 3.22 -67.68
CA MET A 1 2.35 4.42 -66.96
C MET A 1 1.12 4.13 -66.10
N ILE A 2 -0.02 3.73 -66.67
CA ILE A 2 -1.24 3.43 -65.89
C ILE A 2 -1.04 2.34 -64.84
N LEU A 3 -0.34 1.25 -65.20
CA LEU A 3 -0.06 0.12 -64.29
C LEU A 3 0.82 0.54 -63.09
N PHE A 4 1.78 1.43 -63.31
CA PHE A 4 2.63 1.99 -62.26
C PHE A 4 1.81 2.88 -61.31
N VAL A 5 0.93 3.73 -61.85
CA VAL A 5 0.01 4.56 -61.05
C VAL A 5 -0.90 3.68 -60.20
N LEU A 6 -1.45 2.59 -60.75
CA LEU A 6 -2.29 1.65 -59.99
C LEU A 6 -1.52 0.98 -58.84
N ILE A 7 -0.26 0.60 -59.05
CA ILE A 7 0.60 0.05 -57.99
C ILE A 7 0.87 1.11 -56.91
N CYS A 8 1.22 2.34 -57.29
CA CYS A 8 1.46 3.42 -56.32
C CYS A 8 0.22 3.72 -55.48
N VAL A 9 -0.96 3.76 -56.10
CA VAL A 9 -2.23 3.96 -55.39
C VAL A 9 -2.53 2.79 -54.45
N ALA A 10 -2.32 1.55 -54.90
CA ALA A 10 -2.48 0.37 -54.05
C ALA A 10 -1.53 0.41 -52.84
N CYS A 11 -0.24 0.71 -53.05
CA CYS A 11 0.75 0.85 -51.99
C CYS A 11 0.39 1.98 -51.01
N PHE A 12 -0.09 3.12 -51.51
CA PHE A 12 -0.52 4.23 -50.67
C PHE A 12 -1.65 3.81 -49.71
N PHE A 13 -2.68 3.14 -50.23
CA PHE A 13 -3.78 2.66 -49.40
C PHE A 13 -3.37 1.55 -48.42
N THR A 14 -2.48 0.65 -48.82
CA THR A 14 -1.98 -0.41 -47.92
C THR A 14 -1.14 0.17 -46.79
N THR A 15 -0.25 1.11 -47.11
CA THR A 15 0.59 1.79 -46.10
C THR A 15 -0.29 2.61 -45.16
N GLY A 16 -1.26 3.37 -45.67
CA GLY A 16 -2.19 4.12 -44.84
C GLY A 16 -3.01 3.23 -43.89
N ARG A 17 -3.49 2.06 -44.36
CA ARG A 17 -4.15 1.08 -43.48
C ARG A 17 -3.22 0.51 -42.42
N HIS A 18 -1.97 0.23 -42.78
CA HIS A 18 -0.98 -0.30 -41.85
C HIS A 18 -0.64 0.72 -40.75
N GLU A 19 -0.42 1.98 -41.10
CA GLU A 19 -0.17 3.07 -40.15
C GLU A 19 -1.35 3.27 -39.19
N MET A 20 -2.59 3.27 -39.71
CA MET A 20 -3.79 3.39 -38.87
C MET A 20 -3.93 2.22 -37.87
N ASN A 21 -3.57 1.00 -38.30
CA ASN A 21 -3.57 -0.16 -37.41
C ASN A 21 -2.48 -0.05 -36.33
N LEU A 22 -1.27 0.40 -36.69
CA LEU A 22 -0.18 0.63 -35.73
C LEU A 22 -0.57 1.69 -34.70
N LEU A 23 -1.13 2.82 -35.14
CA LEU A 23 -1.62 3.88 -34.25
C LEU A 23 -2.70 3.37 -33.29
N THR A 24 -3.64 2.57 -33.80
CA THR A 24 -4.69 1.97 -32.97
C THR A 24 -4.11 1.02 -31.91
N GLN A 25 -3.12 0.21 -32.28
CA GLN A 25 -2.44 -0.69 -31.34
C GLN A 25 -1.69 0.10 -30.26
N GLN A 26 -0.96 1.14 -30.67
CA GLN A 26 -0.22 2.00 -29.76
C GLN A 26 -1.16 2.75 -28.80
N SER A 27 -2.28 3.27 -29.30
CA SER A 27 -3.32 3.92 -28.47
C SER A 27 -3.83 2.98 -27.39
N ARG A 28 -4.16 1.73 -27.74
CA ARG A 28 -4.63 0.72 -26.77
C ARG A 28 -3.57 0.39 -25.73
N GLN A 29 -2.29 0.37 -26.10
CA GLN A 29 -1.21 0.15 -25.13
C GLN A 29 -1.08 1.32 -24.15
N TYR A 30 -1.21 2.56 -24.63
CA TYR A 30 -1.21 3.74 -23.77
C TYR A 30 -2.42 3.76 -22.82
N GLU A 31 -3.61 3.44 -23.29
CA GLU A 31 -4.81 3.32 -22.44
C GLU A 31 -4.60 2.29 -21.34
N LYS A 32 -4.14 1.07 -21.68
CA LYS A 32 -3.82 0.03 -20.69
C LYS A 32 -2.79 0.49 -19.66
N MET A 33 -1.79 1.27 -20.09
CA MET A 33 -0.79 1.83 -19.18
C MET A 33 -1.38 2.92 -18.28
N GLY A 34 -2.32 3.72 -18.79
CA GLY A 34 -3.09 4.69 -18.02
C GLY A 34 -3.87 4.00 -16.90
N TYR A 35 -4.70 3.02 -17.26
CA TYR A 35 -5.49 2.24 -16.29
C TYR A 35 -4.62 1.57 -15.23
N TYR A 36 -3.52 0.94 -15.64
CA TYR A 36 -2.58 0.31 -14.71
C TYR A 36 -2.03 1.31 -13.67
N ARG A 37 -1.61 2.50 -14.13
CA ARG A 37 -1.09 3.54 -13.23
C ARG A 37 -2.16 4.06 -12.29
N GLU A 38 -3.36 4.28 -12.81
CA GLU A 38 -4.50 4.75 -12.02
C GLU A 38 -4.85 3.76 -10.92
N GLU A 39 -4.92 2.46 -11.24
CA GLU A 39 -5.25 1.41 -10.28
C GLU A 39 -4.17 1.25 -9.20
N VAL A 40 -2.88 1.25 -9.58
CA VAL A 40 -1.77 1.21 -8.63
C VAL A 40 -1.78 2.44 -7.72
N THR A 41 -1.97 3.63 -8.28
CA THR A 41 -2.04 4.87 -7.50
C THR A 41 -3.22 4.87 -6.54
N HIS A 42 -4.40 4.43 -6.99
CA HIS A 42 -5.60 4.33 -6.15
C HIS A 42 -5.34 3.49 -4.88
N HIS A 43 -4.70 2.33 -5.02
CA HIS A 43 -4.37 1.50 -3.86
C HIS A 43 -3.34 2.15 -2.92
N PHE A 44 -2.40 2.95 -3.45
CA PHE A 44 -1.49 3.72 -2.59
C PHE A 44 -2.19 4.87 -1.87
N ASP A 45 -3.15 5.53 -2.51
CA ASP A 45 -3.97 6.57 -1.90
C ASP A 45 -4.83 5.98 -0.78
N ASP A 46 -5.44 4.82 -1.01
CA ASP A 46 -6.19 4.06 -0.02
C ASP A 46 -5.34 3.69 1.20
N ALA A 47 -4.10 3.26 0.97
CA ALA A 47 -3.14 2.97 2.05
C ALA A 47 -2.76 4.25 2.80
N LEU A 48 -2.54 5.36 2.10
CA LEU A 48 -2.20 6.66 2.69
C LEU A 48 -3.32 7.18 3.59
N VAL A 49 -4.58 7.07 3.17
CA VAL A 49 -5.75 7.44 4.00
C VAL A 49 -5.77 6.64 5.30
N LYS A 50 -5.50 5.33 5.23
CA LYS A 50 -5.45 4.46 6.42
C LYS A 50 -4.26 4.81 7.32
N PHE A 51 -3.10 5.12 6.76
CA PHE A 51 -1.96 5.62 7.54
C PHE A 51 -2.28 6.94 8.24
N ASN A 52 -2.99 7.85 7.57
CA ASN A 52 -3.41 9.10 8.18
C ASN A 52 -4.40 8.86 9.32
N ALA A 53 -5.36 7.94 9.16
CA ALA A 53 -6.24 7.53 10.24
C ALA A 53 -5.47 6.92 11.43
N LEU A 54 -4.42 6.14 11.17
CA LEU A 54 -3.54 5.57 12.20
C LEU A 54 -2.83 6.62 13.07
N THR A 55 -2.69 7.87 12.61
CA THR A 55 -2.10 8.96 13.39
C THR A 55 -3.02 9.50 14.49
N GLN A 56 -4.33 9.28 14.37
CA GLN A 56 -5.33 9.76 15.33
C GLN A 56 -5.35 8.92 16.60
N TYR A 57 -4.79 7.71 16.53
CA TYR A 57 -4.71 6.78 17.65
C TYR A 57 -3.50 7.08 18.55
N VAL A 58 -3.80 7.62 19.73
CA VAL A 58 -2.86 8.05 20.76
C VAL A 58 -3.00 7.29 22.08
N ASN A 59 -4.13 6.63 22.37
CA ASN A 59 -4.34 5.94 23.65
C ASN A 59 -3.85 4.50 23.60
N ALA A 60 -3.55 3.98 24.79
CA ALA A 60 -3.06 2.62 25.00
C ALA A 60 -4.17 1.74 25.58
N ASP A 61 -5.35 1.73 24.95
CA ASP A 61 -6.46 0.85 25.31
C ASP A 61 -6.67 -0.25 24.26
N ALA A 62 -7.37 -1.33 24.67
CA ALA A 62 -7.56 -2.51 23.85
C ALA A 62 -8.46 -2.28 22.63
N GLN A 63 -9.43 -1.37 22.72
CA GLN A 63 -10.32 -1.03 21.60
C GLN A 63 -9.53 -0.29 20.52
N GLU A 64 -8.69 0.65 20.94
CA GLU A 64 -7.83 1.41 20.05
C GLU A 64 -6.78 0.53 19.37
N LEU A 65 -6.22 -0.44 20.10
CA LEU A 65 -5.31 -1.44 19.54
C LEU A 65 -6.00 -2.31 18.47
N SER A 66 -7.23 -2.76 18.74
CA SER A 66 -8.02 -3.53 17.78
C SER A 66 -8.33 -2.74 16.51
N ASN A 67 -8.77 -1.48 16.66
CA ASN A 67 -9.05 -0.60 15.53
C ASN A 67 -7.79 -0.30 14.69
N GLN A 68 -6.64 -0.13 15.35
CA GLN A 68 -5.34 0.03 14.67
C GLN A 68 -4.98 -1.22 13.85
N ALA A 69 -5.17 -2.42 14.41
CA ALA A 69 -4.92 -3.67 13.71
C ALA A 69 -5.77 -3.82 12.44
N LEU A 70 -7.05 -3.40 12.47
CA LEU A 70 -7.90 -3.40 11.29
C LEU A 70 -7.36 -2.49 10.17
N LEU A 71 -6.90 -1.28 10.51
CA LEU A 71 -6.31 -0.36 9.52
C LEU A 71 -4.99 -0.90 8.96
N ILE A 72 -4.14 -1.49 9.80
CA ILE A 72 -2.86 -2.09 9.38
C ILE A 72 -3.12 -3.26 8.42
N ASN A 73 -4.09 -4.13 8.72
CA ASN A 73 -4.50 -5.21 7.83
C ASN A 73 -5.03 -4.68 6.49
N GLY A 74 -5.81 -3.58 6.51
CA GLY A 74 -6.26 -2.91 5.30
C GLY A 74 -5.10 -2.41 4.43
N ILE A 75 -4.12 -1.73 5.04
CA ILE A 75 -2.90 -1.27 4.36
C ILE A 75 -2.14 -2.44 3.73
N GLN A 76 -1.99 -3.55 4.46
CA GLN A 76 -1.32 -4.74 3.95
C GLN A 76 -2.09 -5.36 2.77
N ALA A 77 -3.42 -5.38 2.83
CA ALA A 77 -4.26 -5.87 1.74
C ALA A 77 -4.11 -5.03 0.47
N ASP A 78 -4.19 -3.69 0.58
CA ASP A 78 -4.00 -2.77 -0.55
C ASP A 78 -2.60 -2.92 -1.15
N ASN A 79 -1.58 -3.01 -0.30
CA ASN A 79 -0.21 -3.22 -0.75
C ASN A 79 -0.02 -4.56 -1.47
N ASN A 80 -0.68 -5.62 -1.01
CA ASN A 80 -0.65 -6.92 -1.67
C ASN A 80 -1.35 -6.88 -3.04
N LYS A 81 -2.41 -6.08 -3.20
CA LYS A 81 -3.03 -5.84 -4.52
C LYS A 81 -2.05 -5.18 -5.48
N VAL A 82 -1.35 -4.14 -5.05
CA VAL A 82 -0.29 -3.50 -5.86
C VAL A 82 0.80 -4.49 -6.24
N ARG A 83 1.25 -5.32 -5.30
CA ARG A 83 2.25 -6.38 -5.60
C ARG A 83 1.74 -7.36 -6.65
N GLY A 84 0.47 -7.77 -6.57
CA GLY A 84 -0.16 -8.60 -7.59
C GLY A 84 -0.12 -7.95 -8.98
N LEU A 85 -0.53 -6.68 -9.08
CA LEU A 85 -0.50 -5.92 -10.33
C LEU A 85 0.94 -5.77 -10.90
N LEU A 86 1.93 -5.59 -10.02
CA LEU A 86 3.34 -5.52 -10.40
C LEU A 86 3.87 -6.87 -10.93
N ASP A 87 3.50 -7.97 -10.27
CA ASP A 87 3.91 -9.32 -10.64
C ASP A 87 3.23 -9.76 -11.96
N GLU A 88 1.94 -9.47 -12.14
CA GLU A 88 1.20 -9.71 -13.40
C GLU A 88 1.86 -8.98 -14.57
N ARG A 89 2.20 -7.71 -14.39
CA ARG A 89 2.90 -6.92 -15.41
C ARG A 89 4.30 -7.46 -15.70
N ARG A 90 5.04 -7.89 -14.68
CA ARG A 90 6.38 -8.47 -14.84
C ARG A 90 6.33 -9.80 -15.60
N ALA A 91 5.25 -10.56 -15.44
CA ALA A 91 5.07 -11.83 -16.12
C ALA A 91 4.70 -11.69 -17.61
N ASP A 92 4.30 -10.50 -18.09
CA ASP A 92 4.01 -10.28 -19.51
C ASP A 92 5.31 -10.12 -20.31
N PRO A 93 5.67 -11.08 -21.19
CA PRO A 93 6.90 -11.03 -21.97
C PRO A 93 6.93 -9.91 -23.01
N ASN A 94 5.78 -9.29 -23.31
CA ASN A 94 5.68 -8.21 -24.28
C ASN A 94 5.89 -6.81 -23.67
N LEU A 95 6.05 -6.72 -22.34
CA LEU A 95 6.19 -5.46 -21.62
C LEU A 95 7.60 -5.33 -21.06
N ALA A 96 8.32 -4.30 -21.52
CA ALA A 96 9.61 -3.94 -20.92
C ALA A 96 9.41 -3.34 -19.52
N PRO A 97 10.34 -3.61 -18.58
CA PRO A 97 10.35 -2.94 -17.28
C PRO A 97 10.38 -1.42 -17.46
N THR A 98 9.58 -0.70 -16.67
CA THR A 98 9.53 0.77 -16.72
C THR A 98 10.08 1.36 -15.43
N ALA A 99 10.62 2.59 -15.48
CA ALA A 99 11.06 3.30 -14.28
C ALA A 99 9.93 3.46 -13.24
N SER A 100 8.67 3.62 -13.70
CA SER A 100 7.50 3.65 -12.82
C SER A 100 7.30 2.34 -12.05
N GLN A 101 7.61 1.19 -12.66
CA GLN A 101 7.48 -0.10 -12.00
C GLN A 101 8.49 -0.26 -10.86
N GLU A 102 9.76 0.10 -11.08
CA GLU A 102 10.77 0.08 -10.02
C GLU A 102 10.39 1.01 -8.86
N PHE A 103 9.83 2.18 -9.18
CA PHE A 103 9.34 3.11 -8.18
C PHE A 103 8.20 2.51 -7.34
N TYR A 104 7.19 1.90 -7.97
CA TYR A 104 6.11 1.23 -7.25
C TYR A 104 6.60 0.05 -6.40
N GLU A 105 7.59 -0.71 -6.87
CA GLU A 105 8.23 -1.75 -6.07
C GLU A 105 8.93 -1.20 -4.82
N LYS A 106 9.60 -0.04 -4.93
CA LYS A 106 10.17 0.64 -3.76
C LYS A 106 9.08 1.11 -2.81
N MET A 107 8.00 1.69 -3.34
CA MET A 107 6.87 2.13 -2.52
C MET A 107 6.23 0.97 -1.75
N THR A 108 6.00 -0.17 -2.40
CA THR A 108 5.38 -1.33 -1.71
C THR A 108 6.24 -1.84 -0.55
N ARG A 109 7.57 -1.81 -0.68
CA ARG A 109 8.48 -2.11 0.43
C ARG A 109 8.37 -1.11 1.56
N ASN A 110 8.31 0.19 1.24
CA ASN A 110 8.20 1.25 2.24
C ASN A 110 6.87 1.17 3.01
N VAL A 111 5.76 0.85 2.33
CA VAL A 111 4.45 0.64 2.96
C VAL A 111 4.50 -0.48 4.00
N ILE A 112 5.13 -1.62 3.67
CA ILE A 112 5.28 -2.74 4.62
C ILE A 112 6.11 -2.33 5.84
N ILE A 113 7.24 -1.65 5.60
CA ILE A 113 8.12 -1.18 6.68
C ILE A 113 7.37 -0.23 7.61
N LEU A 114 6.66 0.75 7.04
CA LEU A 114 5.92 1.73 7.84
C LEU A 114 4.79 1.10 8.64
N ALA A 115 4.05 0.16 8.05
CA ALA A 115 3.00 -0.59 8.74
C ALA A 115 3.56 -1.41 9.91
N SER A 116 4.69 -2.09 9.72
CA SER A 116 5.37 -2.86 10.76
C SER A 116 5.89 -1.99 11.91
N ILE A 117 6.49 -0.83 11.60
CA ILE A 117 6.93 0.13 12.62
C ILE A 117 5.75 0.65 13.43
N LYS A 118 4.63 0.99 12.77
CA LYS A 118 3.44 1.48 13.45
C LYS A 118 2.83 0.42 14.37
N ASP A 119 2.71 -0.82 13.88
CA ASP A 119 2.22 -1.96 14.69
C ASP A 119 3.07 -2.18 15.94
N SER A 120 4.40 -2.25 15.76
CA SER A 120 5.35 -2.41 16.85
C SER A 120 5.26 -1.28 17.88
N LEU A 121 5.09 -0.04 17.42
CA LEU A 121 4.91 1.12 18.29
C LEU A 121 3.62 1.02 19.10
N SER A 122 2.51 0.63 18.47
CA SER A 122 1.22 0.47 19.15
C SER A 122 1.27 -0.61 20.22
N GLN A 123 1.88 -1.76 19.91
CA GLN A 123 2.10 -2.84 20.86
C GLN A 123 2.99 -2.40 22.04
N THR A 124 4.07 -1.67 21.75
CA THR A 124 4.98 -1.15 22.79
C THR A 124 4.25 -0.18 23.73
N ARG A 125 3.42 0.72 23.19
CA ARG A 125 2.62 1.65 24.00
C ARG A 125 1.65 0.91 24.91
N TYR A 126 0.94 -0.09 24.38
CA TYR A 126 0.01 -0.91 25.15
C TYR A 126 0.73 -1.64 26.29
N GLN A 127 1.85 -2.30 26.01
CA GLN A 127 2.66 -2.98 27.02
C GLN A 127 3.19 -2.01 28.10
N SER A 128 3.64 -0.82 27.70
CA SER A 128 4.11 0.20 28.65
C SER A 128 2.98 0.69 29.57
N ALA A 129 1.79 0.93 29.03
CA ALA A 129 0.62 1.32 29.82
C ALA A 129 0.20 0.23 30.80
N SER A 130 0.16 -1.04 30.36
CA SER A 130 -0.15 -2.17 31.25
C SER A 130 0.88 -2.32 32.37
N LEU A 131 2.17 -2.14 32.08
CA LEU A 131 3.22 -2.21 33.09
C LEU A 131 3.08 -1.09 34.14
N ARG A 132 2.72 0.13 33.72
CA ARG A 132 2.45 1.24 34.63
C ARG A 132 1.29 0.91 35.58
N GLU A 133 0.20 0.35 35.06
CA GLU A 133 -0.95 -0.05 35.86
C GLU A 133 -0.58 -1.13 36.90
N GLN A 134 0.22 -2.11 36.50
CA GLN A 134 0.71 -3.15 37.42
C GLN A 134 1.62 -2.58 38.52
N LEU A 135 2.51 -1.64 38.17
CA LEU A 135 3.37 -0.95 39.14
C LEU A 135 2.55 -0.12 40.14
N ASP A 136 1.54 0.60 39.66
CA ASP A 136 0.64 1.39 40.51
C ASP A 136 -0.17 0.48 41.45
N ALA A 137 -0.68 -0.65 40.96
CA ALA A 137 -1.39 -1.63 41.78
C ALA A 137 -0.48 -2.25 42.87
N CYS A 138 0.77 -2.56 42.52
CA CYS A 138 1.78 -3.05 43.46
C CYS A 138 2.10 -2.01 44.54
N SER A 139 2.30 -0.75 44.13
CA SER A 139 2.54 0.37 45.05
C SER A 139 1.38 0.56 46.03
N ARG A 140 0.14 0.58 45.53
CA ARG A 140 -1.07 0.70 46.38
C ARG A 140 -1.21 -0.46 47.36
N THR A 141 -0.95 -1.69 46.91
CA THR A 141 -1.00 -2.88 47.76
C THR A 141 0.08 -2.82 48.85
N SER A 142 1.29 -2.40 48.49
CA SER A 142 2.40 -2.23 49.43
C SER A 142 2.09 -1.16 50.47
N GLN A 143 1.56 -0.01 50.05
CA GLN A 143 1.18 1.07 50.97
C GLN A 143 0.06 0.64 51.92
N LYS A 144 -0.93 -0.11 51.41
CA LYS A 144 -2.01 -0.67 52.24
C LYS A 144 -1.45 -1.62 53.30
N ALA A 145 -0.55 -2.53 52.92
CA ALA A 145 0.09 -3.46 53.85
C ALA A 145 0.90 -2.72 54.93
N ILE A 146 1.63 -1.65 54.56
CA ILE A 146 2.36 -0.80 55.53
C ILE A 146 1.39 -0.12 56.50
N ASN A 147 0.29 0.45 56.00
CA ASN A 147 -0.70 1.11 56.83
C ASN A 147 -1.39 0.12 57.79
N ASP A 148 -1.66 -1.11 57.34
CA ASP A 148 -2.25 -2.15 58.17
C ASP A 148 -1.28 -2.63 59.26
N LEU A 149 0.01 -2.78 58.95
CA LEU A 149 1.07 -3.08 59.93
C LEU A 149 1.18 -1.99 61.00
N ASN A 150 1.16 -0.72 60.60
CA ASN A 150 1.24 0.42 61.53
C ASN A 150 -0.01 0.57 62.42
N ARG A 151 -1.13 -0.07 62.09
CA ARG A 151 -2.34 -0.11 62.95
C ARG A 151 -2.33 -1.25 63.96
N LEU A 152 -1.48 -2.25 63.76
CA LEU A 152 -1.34 -3.41 64.65
C LEU A 152 -0.30 -3.18 65.76
N HIS A 153 0.48 -2.10 65.68
CA HIS A 153 1.43 -1.63 66.68
C HIS A 153 0.85 -0.44 67.43
#